data_AF-A0AAD9NVX1-F1
#
_entry.id   AF-A0AAD9NVX1-F1
#
_cell.length_a   1.000
_cell.length_b   1.000
_cell.length_c   1.000
_cell.angle_alpha   90.00
_cell.angle_beta   90.00
_cell.angle_gamma   90.00
#
_symmetry.space_group_name_H-M   'P 1'
#
loop_
_entity.id
_entity.type
_entity.pdbx_description
1 polymer ?
#
loop_
_entity_poly.entity_id
_entity_poly.type
_entity_poly.pdbx_seq_one_letter_code
_entity_poly.pdbx_strand_id
1 'polypeptide(L)'
;MMETDTPIDVNNTQTDNVESYIYMGQRYTTRDKNQDSEFQRRTPTGRTAFARHSDIFKGNIGTCLKRQVYNRCALPAMTCGAET
;
A
#
# COMPACT_ATOMS: atom_id res chain seq x y z
N MET A 1 33.51 8.57 9.00
CA MET A 1 33.06 9.95 8.69
C MET A 1 31.66 10.08 9.27
N MET A 2 31.49 10.85 10.33
CA MET A 2 30.18 11.13 10.93
C MET A 2 29.52 12.21 10.08
N GLU A 3 28.48 11.86 9.31
CA GLU A 3 27.69 12.87 8.60
C GLU A 3 26.97 13.72 9.65
N THR A 4 27.13 15.04 9.54
CA THR A 4 26.59 16.00 10.50
C THR A 4 25.07 15.99 10.48
N ASP A 5 24.49 15.72 11.64
CA ASP A 5 23.06 15.74 11.95
C ASP A 5 22.53 17.19 11.96
N THR A 6 22.52 17.83 10.80
CA THR A 6 21.99 19.19 10.65
C THR A 6 20.46 19.13 10.82
N PRO A 7 19.90 19.84 11.82
CA PRO A 7 18.46 19.86 12.05
C PRO A 7 17.74 20.43 10.82
N ILE A 8 16.70 19.77 10.38
CA ILE A 8 15.88 20.20 9.24
C ILE A 8 14.67 20.93 9.81
N ASP A 9 14.42 22.16 9.37
CA ASP A 9 13.26 22.92 9.80
C ASP A 9 12.08 22.68 8.85
N VAL A 10 11.00 22.13 9.40
CA VAL A 10 9.73 21.92 8.68
C VAL A 10 8.64 22.66 9.45
N ASN A 11 8.08 23.71 8.84
CA ASN A 11 7.02 24.53 9.46
C ASN A 11 7.38 25.03 10.87
N ASN A 12 8.59 25.58 11.05
CA ASN A 12 9.11 26.08 12.34
C ASN A 12 9.27 24.97 13.40
N THR A 13 9.37 23.71 12.97
CA THR A 13 9.62 22.56 13.84
C THR A 13 10.97 21.94 13.45
N GLN A 14 11.92 21.94 14.39
CA GLN A 14 13.17 21.21 14.21
C GLN A 14 12.88 19.71 14.16
N THR A 15 13.34 19.08 13.08
CA THR A 15 13.18 17.65 12.82
C THR A 15 14.55 17.01 12.65
N ASP A 16 14.69 15.82 13.24
CA ASP A 16 15.92 15.03 13.16
C ASP A 16 16.11 14.44 11.75
N ASN A 17 17.38 14.29 11.33
CA ASN A 17 17.68 13.59 10.09
C ASN A 17 17.58 12.08 10.31
N VAL A 18 16.56 11.45 9.71
CA VAL A 18 16.34 10.01 9.83
C VAL A 18 16.72 9.29 8.53
N GLU A 19 17.76 8.47 8.56
CA GLU A 19 18.21 7.70 7.39
C GLU A 19 17.20 6.62 6.97
N SER A 20 16.46 6.06 7.92
CA SER A 20 15.39 5.09 7.64
C SER A 20 14.32 5.04 8.72
N TYR A 21 13.07 4.83 8.33
CA TYR A 21 11.92 4.68 9.23
C TYR A 21 11.07 3.48 8.84
N ILE A 22 10.26 2.97 9.78
CA ILE A 22 9.30 1.89 9.51
C ILE A 22 7.91 2.50 9.42
N TYR A 23 7.22 2.28 8.30
CA TYR A 23 5.84 2.69 8.09
C TYR A 23 5.02 1.48 7.62
N MET A 24 3.94 1.20 8.35
CA MET A 24 3.05 0.04 8.11
C MET A 24 3.80 -1.31 7.96
N GLY A 25 4.90 -1.48 8.69
CA GLY A 25 5.73 -2.68 8.66
C GLY A 25 6.79 -2.73 7.55
N GLN A 26 6.83 -1.73 6.66
CA GLN A 26 7.88 -1.58 5.66
C GLN A 26 8.95 -0.60 6.13
N ARG A 27 10.22 -0.96 5.94
CA ARG A 27 11.34 -0.04 6.14
C ARG A 27 11.51 0.81 4.89
N TYR A 28 11.43 2.13 5.07
CA TYR A 28 11.76 3.13 4.06
C TYR A 28 13.13 3.69 4.38
N THR A 29 13.97 3.87 3.36
CA THR A 29 15.27 4.51 3.51
C THR A 29 15.37 5.66 2.53
N THR A 30 16.11 6.70 2.90
CA THR A 30 16.26 7.88 2.04
C THR A 30 17.04 7.58 0.75
N ARG A 31 17.88 6.53 0.78
CA ARG A 31 18.76 6.13 -0.32
C ARG A 31 18.14 5.06 -1.23
N ASP A 32 17.32 4.17 -0.69
CA ASP A 32 16.75 3.04 -1.41
C ASP A 32 15.22 3.16 -1.48
N LYS A 33 14.72 3.31 -2.72
CA LYS A 33 13.29 3.39 -3.03
C LYS A 33 12.70 2.03 -3.41
N ASN A 34 13.41 0.94 -3.16
CA ASN A 34 12.92 -0.39 -3.53
C ASN A 34 11.67 -0.76 -2.70
N GLN A 35 10.50 -0.59 -3.32
CA GLN A 35 9.20 -0.99 -2.78
C GLN A 35 8.74 -2.36 -3.33
N ASP A 36 9.60 -3.10 -4.04
CA ASP A 36 9.26 -4.38 -4.67
C ASP A 36 8.70 -5.38 -3.66
N SER A 37 9.25 -5.41 -2.43
CA SER A 37 8.76 -6.29 -1.37
C SER A 37 7.31 -6.00 -0.99
N GLU A 38 6.89 -4.73 -0.91
CA GLU A 38 5.49 -4.38 -0.67
C GLU A 38 4.62 -4.64 -1.89
N PHE A 39 5.09 -4.36 -3.11
CA PHE A 39 4.34 -4.72 -4.32
C PHE A 39 4.09 -6.23 -4.38
N GLN A 40 5.09 -7.06 -4.07
CA GLN A 40 4.99 -8.51 -3.99
C GLN A 40 4.06 -8.97 -2.85
N ARG A 41 3.99 -8.25 -1.72
CA ARG A 41 3.06 -8.57 -0.63
C ARG A 41 1.61 -8.18 -0.95
N ARG A 42 1.40 -7.04 -1.59
CA ARG A 42 0.08 -6.43 -1.81
C ARG A 42 -0.63 -6.98 -3.05
N THR A 43 0.11 -7.27 -4.12
CA THR A 43 -0.49 -7.77 -5.37
C THR A 43 -1.26 -9.10 -5.19
N PRO A 44 -0.73 -10.11 -4.47
CA PRO A 44 -1.48 -11.33 -4.18
C PRO A 44 -2.69 -11.08 -3.29
N THR A 45 -2.63 -10.09 -2.39
CA THR A 45 -3.74 -9.74 -1.50
C THR A 45 -4.92 -9.19 -2.29
N GLY A 46 -4.67 -8.27 -3.23
CA GLY A 46 -5.69 -7.77 -4.16
C GLY A 46 -6.29 -8.89 -5.02
N ARG A 47 -5.45 -9.77 -5.57
CA ARG A 47 -5.91 -10.95 -6.32
C ARG A 47 -6.76 -11.89 -5.47
N THR A 48 -6.36 -12.13 -4.22
CA THR A 48 -7.08 -13.01 -3.29
C THR A 48 -8.45 -12.43 -2.92
N ALA A 49 -8.55 -11.11 -2.68
CA ALA A 49 -9.81 -10.44 -2.41
C ALA A 49 -10.81 -10.61 -3.56
N PHE A 50 -10.34 -10.54 -4.81
CA PHE A 50 -11.16 -10.82 -5.99
C PHE A 50 -11.52 -12.31 -6.11
N ALA A 51 -10.53 -13.19 -5.94
CA ALA A 51 -10.70 -14.63 -6.08
C ALA A 51 -11.67 -15.23 -5.05
N ARG A 52 -11.71 -14.68 -3.82
CA ARG A 52 -12.66 -15.08 -2.76
C ARG A 52 -14.13 -14.96 -3.16
N HIS A 53 -14.44 -14.11 -4.14
CA HIS A 53 -15.80 -13.93 -4.65
C HIS A 53 -15.92 -14.38 -6.11
N SER A 54 -15.06 -15.32 -6.55
CA SER A 54 -15.05 -15.83 -7.93
C SER A 54 -16.41 -16.34 -8.39
N ASP A 55 -17.17 -16.96 -7.50
CA ASP A 55 -18.48 -17.54 -7.83
C ASP A 55 -19.50 -16.46 -8.17
N ILE A 56 -19.38 -15.29 -7.52
CA ILE A 56 -20.22 -14.13 -7.81
C ILE A 56 -19.80 -13.50 -9.14
N PHE A 57 -18.50 -13.33 -9.36
CA PHE A 57 -17.99 -12.65 -10.55
C PHE A 57 -18.12 -13.51 -11.83
N LYS A 58 -17.86 -14.81 -11.73
CA LYS A 58 -17.95 -15.78 -12.82
C LYS A 58 -19.37 -16.34 -13.00
N GLY A 59 -20.21 -16.27 -11.98
CA GLY A 59 -21.60 -16.74 -12.03
C GLY A 59 -22.50 -15.90 -12.92
N ASN A 60 -23.65 -16.49 -13.28
CA ASN A 60 -24.72 -15.81 -14.02
C ASN A 60 -25.55 -14.90 -13.10
N ILE A 61 -24.90 -13.85 -12.60
CA ILE A 61 -25.46 -12.86 -11.68
C ILE A 61 -25.56 -11.51 -12.39
N GLY A 62 -26.60 -10.73 -12.08
CA GLY A 62 -26.75 -9.37 -12.62
C GLY A 62 -25.57 -8.46 -12.26
N THR A 63 -25.15 -7.62 -13.22
CA THR A 63 -24.02 -6.70 -13.07
C THR A 63 -24.13 -5.76 -11.87
N CYS A 64 -25.36 -5.40 -11.46
CA CYS A 64 -25.58 -4.57 -10.28
C CYS A 64 -24.98 -5.18 -9.00
N LEU A 65 -25.22 -6.47 -8.77
CA LEU A 65 -24.71 -7.17 -7.59
C LEU A 65 -23.19 -7.39 -7.69
N LYS A 66 -22.69 -7.76 -8.88
CA LYS A 66 -21.24 -7.86 -9.12
C LYS A 66 -20.53 -6.55 -8.81
N ARG A 67 -21.09 -5.41 -9.24
CA ARG A 67 -20.56 -4.08 -8.95
C ARG A 67 -20.54 -3.77 -7.46
N GLN A 68 -21.62 -4.09 -6.72
CA GLN A 68 -21.66 -3.87 -5.27
C GLN A 68 -20.58 -4.68 -4.55
N VAL A 69 -20.44 -5.96 -4.89
CA VAL A 69 -19.41 -6.84 -4.29
C VAL A 69 -18.01 -6.35 -4.65
N TYR A 70 -17.78 -5.97 -5.91
CA TYR A 70 -16.51 -5.40 -6.31
C TYR A 70 -16.16 -4.12 -5.52
N ASN A 71 -17.07 -3.15 -5.48
CA ASN A 71 -16.83 -1.87 -4.81
C ASN A 71 -16.60 -2.02 -3.31
N ARG A 72 -17.27 -2.99 -2.67
CA ARG A 72 -17.18 -3.18 -1.22
C ARG A 72 -16.04 -4.11 -0.79
N CYS A 73 -15.70 -5.11 -1.59
CA CYS A 73 -14.80 -6.19 -1.18
C CYS A 73 -13.46 -6.23 -1.94
N ALA A 74 -13.46 -5.91 -3.25
CA ALA A 74 -12.26 -6.01 -4.07
C ALA A 74 -11.55 -4.65 -4.23
N LEU A 75 -12.34 -3.59 -4.47
CA LEU A 75 -11.82 -2.25 -4.69
C LEU A 75 -10.97 -1.74 -3.51
N PRO A 76 -11.38 -1.84 -2.24
CA PRO A 76 -10.56 -1.33 -1.13
C PRO A 76 -9.19 -2.03 -1.03
N ALA A 77 -9.15 -3.34 -1.29
CA ALA A 77 -7.91 -4.11 -1.25
C ALA A 77 -6.97 -3.74 -2.41
N MET A 78 -7.51 -3.38 -3.58
CA MET A 78 -6.71 -2.95 -4.72
C MET A 78 -6.27 -1.49 -4.61
N THR A 79 -7.13 -0.59 -4.13
CA THR A 79 -6.82 0.84 -3.96
C THR A 79 -5.81 1.07 -2.84
N CYS A 80 -5.96 0.42 -1.69
CA CYS A 80 -4.94 0.47 -0.62
C CYS A 80 -3.58 -0.06 -1.10
N GLY A 81 -3.58 -0.99 -2.05
CA GLY A 81 -2.37 -1.46 -2.72
C GLY A 81 -1.70 -0.42 -3.62
N ALA A 82 -2.46 0.53 -4.17
CA ALA A 82 -2.00 1.54 -5.12
C ALA A 82 -1.67 2.90 -4.50
N GLU A 83 -2.14 3.17 -3.28
CA GLU A 83 -1.84 4.41 -2.53
C GLU A 83 -0.43 4.41 -1.89
N THR A 84 0.31 3.31 -1.98
CA THR A 84 1.67 3.14 -1.42
C THR A 84 2.71 3.07 -2.52
#